data_AF-T2JSK8-F1
#
_entry.id   AF-T2JSK8-F1
#
_cell.length_a   1.000
_cell.length_b   1.000
_cell.length_c   1.000
_cell.angle_alpha   90.00
_cell.angle_beta   90.00
_cell.angle_gamma   90.00
#
_symmetry.space_group_name_H-M   'P 1'
#
loop_
_entity.id
_entity.type
_entity.pdbx_description
1 polymer ?
#
loop_
_entity_poly.entity_id
_entity_poly.type
_entity_poly.pdbx_seq_one_letter_code
_entity_poly.pdbx_strand_id
1 'polypeptide(L)'
;MSENPEIHPRELLEKDYPYIDWSYSSYLVPKYPEMEVTMMKRMAEVAEKVVRDYSQEILLVGHGASVIGLTEGLTKETPTFKASLCCLVKLVKINDKWEIELGGDTSHLGETENQVRFV
;
A
#
# COMPACT_ATOMS: atom_id res chain seq x y z
N MET A 1 -1.40 11.04 -11.26
CA MET A 1 -1.17 9.87 -12.13
C MET A 1 -2.00 10.03 -13.39
N SER A 2 -1.37 10.14 -14.56
CA SER A 2 -2.02 10.57 -15.82
C SER A 2 -2.70 9.47 -16.61
N GLU A 3 -2.21 8.23 -16.52
CA GLU A 3 -2.64 7.12 -17.36
C GLU A 3 -2.69 5.79 -16.59
N ASN A 4 -3.31 4.79 -17.21
CA ASN A 4 -3.34 3.45 -16.64
C ASN A 4 -1.92 2.86 -16.63
N PRO A 5 -1.52 2.14 -15.57
CA PRO A 5 -0.27 1.40 -15.59
C PRO A 5 -0.34 0.30 -16.66
N GLU A 6 0.77 0.10 -17.35
CA GLU A 6 0.96 -1.09 -18.19
C GLU A 6 1.11 -2.31 -17.28
N ILE A 7 0.29 -3.34 -17.51
CA ILE A 7 0.29 -4.58 -16.74
C ILE A 7 0.44 -5.78 -17.66
N HIS A 8 1.06 -6.84 -17.15
CA HIS A 8 1.11 -8.11 -17.86
C HIS A 8 -0.29 -8.75 -17.95
N PRO A 9 -0.63 -9.40 -19.08
CA PRO A 9 -1.81 -10.24 -19.19
C PRO A 9 -1.86 -11.32 -18.11
N ARG A 10 -3.07 -11.59 -17.61
CA ARG A 10 -3.31 -12.59 -16.55
C ARG A 10 -2.79 -13.98 -16.95
N GLU A 11 -2.97 -14.39 -18.19
CA GLU A 11 -2.58 -15.71 -18.70
C GLU A 11 -1.06 -15.93 -18.69
N LEU A 12 -0.27 -14.84 -18.67
CA LEU A 12 1.18 -14.92 -18.51
C LEU A 12 1.55 -15.03 -17.02
N LEU A 13 0.93 -14.21 -16.18
CA LEU A 13 1.18 -14.22 -14.74
C LEU A 13 0.76 -15.54 -14.08
N GLU A 14 -0.35 -16.16 -14.52
CA GLU A 14 -0.82 -17.45 -14.01
C GLU A 14 0.19 -18.59 -14.18
N LYS A 15 1.04 -18.52 -15.21
CA LYS A 15 2.06 -19.54 -15.47
C LYS A 15 3.22 -19.47 -14.48
N ASP A 16 3.59 -18.25 -14.09
CA ASP A 16 4.79 -18.00 -13.29
C ASP A 16 4.48 -17.86 -11.79
N TYR A 17 3.24 -17.51 -11.43
CA TYR A 17 2.84 -17.23 -10.04
C TYR A 17 1.66 -18.11 -9.59
N PRO A 18 1.89 -19.40 -9.28
CA PRO A 18 0.83 -20.37 -8.98
C PRO A 18 0.11 -20.13 -7.65
N TYR A 19 0.64 -19.27 -6.77
CA TYR A 19 0.06 -18.97 -5.45
C TYR A 19 -0.84 -17.74 -5.43
N ILE A 20 -0.99 -17.03 -6.56
CA ILE A 20 -1.93 -15.91 -6.64
C ILE A 20 -3.36 -16.44 -6.60
N ASP A 21 -4.18 -15.90 -5.69
CA ASP A 21 -5.62 -16.14 -5.71
C ASP A 21 -6.28 -15.27 -6.78
N TRP A 22 -6.61 -15.90 -7.89
CA TRP A 22 -7.23 -15.24 -9.03
C TRP A 22 -8.75 -15.04 -8.91
N SER A 23 -9.36 -15.48 -7.82
CA SER A 23 -10.76 -15.20 -7.49
C SER A 23 -10.92 -13.87 -6.73
N TYR A 24 -9.82 -13.29 -6.26
CA TYR A 24 -9.82 -11.99 -5.59
C TYR A 24 -10.34 -10.88 -6.51
N SER A 25 -11.21 -10.04 -5.95
CA SER A 25 -11.75 -8.86 -6.62
C SER A 25 -11.38 -7.61 -5.83
N SER A 26 -10.73 -6.65 -6.50
CA SER A 26 -10.32 -5.40 -5.89
C SER A 26 -11.51 -4.62 -5.33
N TYR A 27 -11.39 -4.13 -4.09
CA TYR A 27 -12.41 -3.30 -3.44
C TYR A 27 -12.77 -2.04 -4.22
N LEU A 28 -11.75 -1.35 -4.73
CA LEU A 28 -11.88 -0.11 -5.50
C LEU A 28 -10.84 -0.11 -6.61
N VAL A 29 -11.27 0.27 -7.81
CA VAL A 29 -10.42 0.37 -8.99
C VAL A 29 -10.14 1.86 -9.27
N PRO A 30 -8.88 2.30 -9.38
CA PRO A 30 -8.55 3.67 -9.75
C PRO A 30 -9.12 4.01 -11.13
N LYS A 31 -9.51 5.28 -11.32
CA LYS A 31 -9.92 5.82 -12.61
C LYS A 31 -8.91 6.88 -13.02
N TYR A 32 -8.23 6.65 -14.14
CA TYR A 32 -7.21 7.55 -14.65
C TYR A 32 -7.79 8.54 -15.70
N PRO A 33 -7.29 9.78 -15.77
CA PRO A 33 -6.29 10.37 -14.86
C PRO A 33 -6.83 10.56 -13.44
N GLU A 34 -5.97 10.32 -12.45
CA GLU A 34 -6.31 10.45 -11.03
C GLU A 34 -5.44 11.54 -10.37
N MET A 35 -6.10 12.48 -9.69
CA MET A 35 -5.45 13.48 -8.86
C MET A 35 -5.00 12.87 -7.53
N GLU A 36 -3.92 13.41 -6.96
CA GLU A 36 -3.36 12.95 -5.68
C GLU A 36 -4.41 12.94 -4.56
N VAL A 37 -5.20 14.03 -4.41
CA VAL A 37 -6.27 14.08 -3.40
C VAL A 37 -7.33 13.00 -3.58
N THR A 38 -7.65 12.62 -4.82
CA THR A 38 -8.61 11.54 -5.12
C THR A 38 -8.00 10.18 -4.78
N MET A 39 -6.73 9.98 -5.12
CA MET A 39 -5.99 8.78 -4.75
C MET A 39 -5.89 8.63 -3.23
N MET A 40 -5.54 9.69 -2.49
CA MET A 40 -5.42 9.63 -1.03
C MET A 40 -6.75 9.23 -0.39
N LYS A 41 -7.87 9.81 -0.83
CA LYS A 41 -9.22 9.42 -0.39
C LYS A 41 -9.52 7.95 -0.70
N ARG A 42 -9.22 7.50 -1.92
CA ARG A 42 -9.41 6.10 -2.32
C ARG A 42 -8.56 5.16 -1.47
N MET A 43 -7.32 5.53 -1.15
CA MET A 43 -6.44 4.73 -0.31
C MET A 43 -6.94 4.61 1.12
N ALA A 44 -7.45 5.69 1.70
CA ALA A 44 -8.11 5.63 3.01
C ALA A 44 -9.32 4.69 3.00
N GLU A 45 -10.17 4.76 1.97
CA GLU A 45 -11.34 3.88 1.86
C GLU A 45 -10.94 2.40 1.65
N VAL A 46 -9.92 2.12 0.84
CA VAL A 46 -9.38 0.76 0.69
C VAL A 46 -8.85 0.25 2.03
N ALA A 47 -8.09 1.07 2.78
CA ALA A 47 -7.56 0.70 4.09
C ALA A 47 -8.67 0.27 5.05
N GLU A 48 -9.71 1.11 5.17
CA GLU A 48 -10.85 0.85 6.04
C GLU A 48 -11.61 -0.43 5.63
N LYS A 49 -11.75 -0.72 4.34
CA LYS A 49 -12.38 -1.96 3.87
C LYS A 49 -11.53 -3.19 4.19
N VAL A 50 -10.23 -3.12 3.93
CA VAL A 50 -9.29 -4.23 4.18
C VAL A 50 -9.27 -4.60 5.66
N VAL A 51 -9.08 -3.64 6.56
CA VAL A 51 -9.00 -3.94 8.01
C VAL A 51 -10.33 -4.30 8.64
N ARG A 52 -11.46 -4.03 7.97
CA ARG A 52 -12.78 -4.51 8.38
C ARG A 52 -12.98 -5.97 8.01
N ASP A 53 -12.52 -6.37 6.83
CA ASP A 53 -12.81 -7.70 6.26
C ASP A 53 -11.77 -8.76 6.68
N TYR A 54 -10.55 -8.33 7.06
CA TYR A 54 -9.48 -9.19 7.55
C TYR A 54 -9.10 -8.83 8.99
N SER A 55 -9.12 -9.82 9.88
CA SER A 55 -8.83 -9.65 11.32
C SER A 55 -7.46 -10.19 11.76
N GLN A 56 -6.83 -10.97 10.88
CA GLN A 56 -5.48 -11.50 11.03
C GLN A 56 -4.41 -10.45 10.69
N GLU A 57 -3.15 -10.78 10.99
CA GLU A 57 -2.00 -10.03 10.47
C GLU A 57 -1.96 -10.14 8.95
N ILE A 58 -1.90 -9.00 8.27
CA ILE A 58 -1.87 -8.90 6.81
C ILE A 58 -0.62 -8.13 6.38
N LEU A 59 -0.01 -8.60 5.29
CA LEU A 59 1.07 -7.89 4.61
C LEU A 59 0.50 -7.25 3.33
N LEU A 60 0.64 -5.94 3.22
CA LEU A 60 0.31 -5.20 2.01
C LEU A 60 1.59 -4.78 1.31
N VAL A 61 1.71 -5.11 0.02
CA VAL A 61 2.84 -4.71 -0.83
C VAL A 61 2.34 -3.70 -1.85
N GLY A 62 3.02 -2.55 -1.95
CA GLY A 62 2.61 -1.47 -2.84
C GLY A 62 3.73 -0.46 -3.06
N HIS A 63 3.38 0.68 -3.67
CA HIS A 63 4.30 1.78 -3.93
C HIS A 63 4.21 2.87 -2.86
N GLY A 64 5.18 3.80 -2.88
CA GLY A 64 5.30 4.83 -1.85
C GLY A 64 4.01 5.61 -1.59
N ALA A 65 3.35 6.10 -2.64
CA ALA A 65 2.09 6.83 -2.50
C ALA A 65 0.97 5.98 -1.88
N SER A 66 0.90 4.69 -2.21
CA SER A 66 -0.08 3.76 -1.61
C SER A 66 0.21 3.51 -0.14
N VAL A 67 1.49 3.32 0.23
CA VAL A 67 1.91 3.10 1.62
C VAL A 67 1.59 4.33 2.48
N ILE A 68 1.91 5.53 1.98
CA ILE A 68 1.61 6.79 2.67
C ILE A 68 0.09 6.99 2.81
N GLY A 69 -0.67 6.82 1.71
CA GLY A 69 -2.12 7.00 1.72
C GLY A 69 -2.88 6.00 2.59
N LEU A 70 -2.45 4.73 2.63
CA LEU A 70 -3.00 3.73 3.55
C LEU A 70 -2.70 4.08 5.00
N THR A 71 -1.45 4.48 5.28
CA THR A 71 -1.04 4.84 6.64
C THR A 71 -1.85 6.02 7.14
N GLU A 72 -1.86 7.13 6.39
CA GLU A 72 -2.65 8.32 6.73
C GLU A 72 -4.15 8.01 6.85
N GLY A 73 -4.66 7.14 5.97
CA GLY A 73 -6.04 6.70 6.00
C GLY A 73 -6.46 5.99 7.30
N LEU A 74 -5.57 5.19 7.89
CA LEU A 74 -5.84 4.43 9.11
C LEU A 74 -5.51 5.21 10.38
N THR A 75 -4.34 5.85 10.42
CA THR A 75 -3.87 6.60 11.60
C THR A 75 -4.55 7.95 11.73
N LYS A 76 -5.07 8.49 10.61
CA LYS A 76 -5.53 9.89 10.48
C LYS A 76 -4.43 10.91 10.76
N GLU A 77 -3.17 10.51 10.58
CA GLU A 77 -1.96 11.31 10.79
C GLU A 77 -1.10 11.33 9.54
N THR A 78 -0.47 12.47 9.24
CA THR A 78 0.49 12.58 8.14
C THR A 78 1.79 11.84 8.50
N PRO A 79 2.19 10.78 7.76
CA PRO A 79 3.40 10.03 8.07
C PRO A 79 4.66 10.88 7.90
N THR A 80 5.62 10.74 8.83
CA THR A 80 6.90 11.46 8.80
C THR A 80 8.05 10.65 8.20
N PHE A 81 7.82 9.35 7.97
CA PHE A 81 8.81 8.46 7.36
C PHE A 81 8.81 8.55 5.83
N LYS A 82 9.87 8.04 5.21
CA LYS A 82 9.96 7.86 3.76
C LYS A 82 9.57 6.44 3.40
N ALA A 83 8.69 6.27 2.41
CA ALA A 83 8.35 4.98 1.86
C ALA A 83 9.41 4.54 0.81
N SER A 84 10.64 4.32 1.28
CA SER A 84 11.77 3.87 0.45
C SER A 84 11.56 2.46 -0.11
N LEU A 85 12.33 2.09 -1.14
CA LEU A 85 12.31 0.74 -1.69
C LEU A 85 12.48 -0.33 -0.60
N CYS A 86 11.57 -1.31 -0.60
CA CYS A 86 11.52 -2.43 0.35
C CYS A 86 11.49 -2.02 1.84
N CYS A 87 11.11 -0.78 2.16
CA CYS A 87 10.92 -0.40 3.56
C CYS A 87 9.70 -1.12 4.16
N LEU A 88 9.74 -1.35 5.47
CA LEU A 88 8.63 -1.91 6.22
C LEU A 88 7.92 -0.83 7.04
N VAL A 89 6.59 -0.79 6.92
CA VAL A 89 5.71 -0.01 7.79
C VAL A 89 4.81 -0.99 8.52
N LYS A 90 4.75 -0.87 9.84
CA LYS A 90 3.89 -1.70 10.69
C LYS A 90 2.91 -0.82 11.43
N LEU A 91 1.62 -1.11 11.25
CA LEU A 91 0.53 -0.47 11.98
C LEU A 91 -0.09 -1.47 12.95
N VAL A 92 -0.36 -1.03 14.16
CA VAL A 92 -1.01 -1.84 15.20
C VAL A 92 -2.25 -1.11 15.70
N LYS A 93 -3.32 -1.85 16.00
CA LYS A 93 -4.55 -1.27 16.53
C LYS A 93 -4.57 -1.39 18.06
N ILE A 94 -4.49 -0.27 18.77
CA ILE A 94 -4.47 -0.17 20.24
C ILE A 94 -5.62 0.74 20.67
N ASN A 95 -6.50 0.26 21.56
CA ASN A 95 -7.65 1.02 22.06
C ASN A 95 -8.49 1.70 20.95
N ASP A 96 -8.79 0.95 19.90
CA ASP A 96 -9.50 1.42 18.70
C ASP A 96 -8.81 2.50 17.86
N LYS A 97 -7.51 2.74 18.08
CA LYS A 97 -6.69 3.64 17.27
C LYS A 97 -5.58 2.87 16.58
N TRP A 98 -5.24 3.29 15.36
CA TRP A 98 -4.08 2.77 14.65
C TRP A 98 -2.84 3.58 15.02
N GLU A 99 -1.78 2.88 15.39
CA GLU A 99 -0.48 3.45 15.73
C GLU A 99 0.60 2.90 14.81
N ILE A 100 1.59 3.74 14.48
CA ILE A 100 2.75 3.35 13.67
C ILE A 100 3.80 2.76 14.62
N GLU A 101 3.97 1.44 14.59
CA GLU A 101 5.01 0.75 15.38
C GLU A 101 6.36 0.76 14.66
N LEU A 102 6.35 0.60 13.33
CA LEU A 102 7.52 0.74 12.47
C LEU A 102 7.19 1.69 11.31
N GLY A 103 8.03 2.69 11.08
CA GLY A 103 7.84 3.69 10.04
C GLY A 103 8.99 3.70 9.04
N GLY A 104 8.86 2.96 7.94
CA GLY A 104 9.86 2.96 6.86
C GLY A 104 11.17 2.25 7.25
N ASP A 105 11.09 1.18 8.04
CA ASP A 105 12.27 0.41 8.44
C ASP A 105 12.97 -0.22 7.23
N THR A 106 14.28 -0.04 7.16
CA THR A 106 15.16 -0.64 6.15
C THR A 106 16.35 -1.35 6.77
N SER A 107 16.36 -1.53 8.10
CA SER A 107 17.49 -2.13 8.83
C SER A 107 17.78 -3.58 8.44
N HIS A 108 16.79 -4.26 7.84
CA HIS A 108 16.90 -5.61 7.31
C HIS A 108 17.60 -5.68 5.93
N LEU A 109 17.82 -4.55 5.26
CA LEU A 109 18.42 -4.51 3.93
C LEU A 109 19.95 -4.37 4.02
N GLY A 110 20.66 -5.12 3.18
CA GLY A 110 22.12 -4.96 3.02
C GLY A 110 22.49 -3.68 2.24
N GLU A 111 21.58 -3.19 1.40
CA GLU A 111 21.71 -1.95 0.65
C GLU A 111 20.39 -1.18 0.69
N THR A 112 20.45 0.12 0.95
CA THR A 112 19.26 0.96 1.09
C THR A 112 19.21 2.05 0.01
N GLU A 113 17.99 2.38 -0.42
CA GLU A 113 17.76 3.51 -1.32
C GLU A 113 18.07 4.83 -0.60
N ASN A 114 18.97 5.62 -1.18
CA ASN A 114 19.38 6.92 -0.61
C ASN A 114 18.53 8.10 -1.12
N GLN A 115 17.81 7.93 -2.23
CA GLN A 115 16.96 8.97 -2.83
C GLN A 115 15.59 8.39 -3.18
N VAL A 116 14.58 8.73 -2.39
CA VAL A 116 13.19 8.38 -2.69
C VAL A 116 12.64 9.39 -3.70
N ARG A 117 12.27 8.91 -4.89
CA ARG A 117 11.57 9.72 -5.90
C ARG A 117 10.08 9.42 -5.82
N PHE A 118 9.29 10.41 -5.40
CA PHE A 118 7.85 10.35 -5.58
C PHE A 118 7.56 10.73 -7.03
N VAL A 119 7.14 9.75 -7.82
CA VAL A 119 6.70 9.94 -9.22
C VAL A 119 5.18 10.04 -9.25
#